data_AF-A0A7S3J446-F1
#
_entry.id   AF-A0A7S3J446-F1
#
_cell.length_a   1.000
_cell.length_b   1.000
_cell.length_c   1.000
_cell.angle_alpha   90.00
_cell.angle_beta   90.00
_cell.angle_gamma   90.00
#
_symmetry.space_group_name_H-M   'P 1'
#
loop_
_entity.id
_entity.type
_entity.pdbx_description
1 polymer ?
#
loop_
_entity_poly.entity_id
_entity_poly.type
_entity_poly.pdbx_seq_one_letter_code
_entity_poly.pdbx_strand_id
1 'polypeptide(L)'
;MNYANTEDDENKVYRAMLQSEVLEIDAKTSLVNDSVYLTSADPYSLLKYSGMCTSDFYSSKPLYFRAKEKISKSPFKVLDAPALKDDFYLNLIDWSSENTLAVGLGSCIYLWNASTSKVTKLYDLGGSDIVTSVAWTEKGTHLGVGTNSGLFQLWDPEACKLIKTLSGHDSRIGALSWNDC
;
A
#
# COMPACT_ATOMS: atom_id res chain seq x y z
N MET A 1 49.32 26.59 -10.00
CA MET A 1 48.15 26.18 -10.80
C MET A 1 47.00 26.03 -9.82
N ASN A 2 46.01 26.92 -9.92
CA ASN A 2 44.88 26.99 -9.00
C ASN A 2 43.76 26.05 -9.49
N TYR A 3 43.32 25.13 -8.65
CA TYR A 3 42.06 24.41 -8.83
C TYR A 3 41.10 24.91 -7.75
N ALA A 4 40.23 25.84 -8.13
CA ALA A 4 39.19 26.38 -7.26
C ALA A 4 37.86 25.67 -7.57
N ASN A 5 37.30 25.07 -6.53
CA ASN A 5 35.89 24.82 -6.21
C ASN A 5 34.88 24.88 -7.36
N THR A 6 34.51 23.72 -7.89
CA THR A 6 33.30 23.51 -8.72
C THR A 6 32.09 23.02 -7.91
N GLU A 7 32.29 22.42 -6.73
CA GLU A 7 31.20 21.87 -5.88
C GLU A 7 30.45 22.94 -5.06
N ASP A 8 31.05 24.12 -4.86
CA ASP A 8 30.42 25.22 -4.12
C ASP A 8 29.37 25.99 -4.94
N ASP A 9 29.50 26.01 -6.27
CA ASP A 9 28.61 26.78 -7.14
C ASP A 9 27.33 26.02 -7.47
N GLU A 10 27.37 24.68 -7.60
CA GLU A 10 26.16 23.87 -7.74
C GLU A 10 25.29 23.91 -6.47
N ASN A 11 25.92 23.85 -5.29
CA ASN A 11 25.20 23.94 -4.01
C ASN A 11 24.52 25.30 -3.77
N LYS A 12 25.01 26.38 -4.39
CA LYS A 12 24.34 27.70 -4.36
C LYS A 12 23.07 27.71 -5.22
N VAL A 13 23.08 27.06 -6.38
CA VAL A 13 21.93 26.99 -7.28
C VAL A 13 20.79 26.22 -6.61
N TYR A 14 21.09 25.09 -5.98
CA TYR A 14 20.09 24.29 -5.25
C TYR A 14 19.47 25.06 -4.08
N ARG A 15 20.27 25.83 -3.32
CA ARG A 15 19.76 26.65 -2.22
C ARG A 15 18.89 27.82 -2.70
N ALA A 16 19.28 28.49 -3.79
CA ALA A 16 18.48 29.58 -4.37
C ALA A 16 17.12 29.08 -4.91
N MET A 17 17.11 27.90 -5.54
CA MET A 17 15.88 27.28 -6.05
C MET A 17 14.92 26.93 -4.91
N LEU A 18 15.41 26.28 -3.85
CA LEU A 18 14.62 25.97 -2.66
C LEU A 18 14.07 27.23 -1.97
N GLN A 19 14.83 28.32 -1.94
CA GLN A 19 14.40 29.57 -1.31
C GLN A 19 13.30 30.29 -2.10
N SER A 20 13.35 30.22 -3.44
CA SER A 20 12.27 30.76 -4.30
C SER A 20 10.97 29.95 -4.19
N GLU A 21 11.07 28.63 -4.02
CA GLU A 21 9.90 27.75 -3.90
C GLU A 21 9.21 27.91 -2.54
N VAL A 22 9.97 28.10 -1.46
CA VAL A 22 9.42 28.39 -0.12
C VAL A 22 8.69 29.74 -0.09
N LEU A 23 9.26 30.80 -0.70
CA LEU A 23 8.61 32.11 -0.74
C LEU A 23 7.33 32.13 -1.59
N GLU A 24 7.26 31.32 -2.66
CA GLU A 24 6.03 31.15 -3.43
C GLU A 24 4.92 30.45 -2.64
N ILE A 25 5.26 29.54 -1.73
CA ILE A 25 4.31 28.83 -0.88
C ILE A 25 3.71 29.78 0.15
N ASP A 26 4.53 30.62 0.79
CA ASP A 26 4.05 31.58 1.81
C ASP A 26 3.13 32.65 1.21
N ALA A 27 3.44 33.14 0.00
CA ALA A 27 2.58 34.10 -0.71
C ALA A 27 1.21 33.51 -1.09
N LYS A 28 1.15 32.22 -1.45
CA LYS A 28 -0.10 31.52 -1.78
C LYS A 28 -0.93 31.17 -0.53
N THR A 29 -0.28 30.98 0.61
CA THR A 29 -0.93 30.64 1.89
C THR A 29 -1.68 31.86 2.48
N SER A 30 -1.23 33.07 2.19
CA SER A 30 -1.89 34.32 2.63
C SER A 30 -3.27 34.57 1.99
N LEU A 31 -3.61 33.93 0.86
CA LEU A 31 -4.84 34.20 0.11
C LEU A 31 -5.99 33.23 0.40
N VAL A 32 -5.79 32.25 1.29
CA VAL A 32 -6.75 31.14 1.52
C VAL A 32 -7.58 31.32 2.79
N ASN A 33 -7.33 32.34 3.61
CA ASN A 33 -8.03 32.50 4.89
C ASN A 33 -9.41 33.19 4.79
N ASP A 34 -9.86 33.60 3.60
CA ASP A 34 -11.14 34.28 3.41
C ASP A 34 -12.10 33.48 2.51
N SER A 35 -12.65 32.34 2.96
CA SER A 35 -14.05 31.96 2.62
C SER A 35 -14.57 30.77 3.44
N VAL A 36 -15.28 31.10 4.52
CA VAL A 36 -16.63 30.65 4.91
C VAL A 36 -17.11 29.24 4.53
N TYR A 37 -17.41 28.47 5.58
CA TYR A 37 -18.37 27.36 5.74
C TYR A 37 -19.26 26.98 4.54
N LEU A 38 -19.18 25.72 4.07
CA LEU A 38 -20.31 25.02 3.45
C LEU A 38 -20.32 23.53 3.81
N THR A 39 -21.56 23.05 3.97
CA THR A 39 -22.05 21.83 4.61
C THR A 39 -21.83 20.56 3.78
N SER A 40 -21.73 19.42 4.47
CA SER A 40 -21.63 18.08 3.88
C SER A 40 -22.80 17.77 2.93
N ALA A 41 -22.48 17.41 1.69
CA ALA A 41 -23.42 16.75 0.79
C ALA A 41 -22.84 15.37 0.40
N ASP A 42 -23.63 14.33 0.62
CA ASP A 42 -23.29 12.94 0.31
C ASP A 42 -22.92 12.75 -1.16
N PRO A 43 -21.79 12.10 -1.48
CA PRO A 43 -21.33 11.90 -2.85
C PRO A 43 -22.15 10.87 -3.65
N TYR A 44 -23.15 10.23 -3.05
CA TYR A 44 -23.99 9.19 -3.67
C TYR A 44 -25.47 9.56 -3.83
N SER A 45 -25.81 10.86 -3.77
CA SER A 45 -27.16 11.30 -4.12
C SER A 45 -27.41 11.11 -5.63
N LEU A 46 -28.11 10.02 -5.97
CA LEU A 46 -28.61 9.77 -7.33
C LEU A 46 -29.65 10.84 -7.68
N LEU A 47 -29.19 11.88 -8.37
CA LEU A 47 -30.07 12.87 -8.99
C LEU A 47 -31.01 12.16 -9.99
N LYS A 48 -32.30 12.17 -9.68
CA LYS A 48 -33.37 11.78 -10.61
C LYS A 48 -33.37 12.76 -11.77
N TYR A 49 -32.78 12.37 -12.89
CA TYR A 49 -32.96 13.09 -14.15
C TYR A 49 -34.36 12.81 -14.69
N SER A 50 -35.34 13.59 -14.24
CA SER A 50 -36.60 13.74 -14.96
C SER A 50 -36.83 15.22 -15.27
N GLY A 51 -36.64 15.59 -16.54
CA GLY A 51 -37.26 16.80 -17.10
C GLY A 51 -36.39 18.05 -17.21
N MET A 52 -35.24 17.99 -17.89
CA MET A 52 -34.58 19.23 -18.37
C MET A 52 -34.63 19.30 -19.90
N CYS A 53 -35.21 20.39 -20.40
CA CYS A 53 -35.25 20.74 -21.82
C CYS A 53 -33.87 21.23 -22.29
N THR A 54 -33.60 21.07 -23.59
CA THR A 54 -32.26 21.17 -24.18
C THR A 54 -31.80 22.59 -24.53
N SER A 55 -32.43 23.65 -24.02
CA SER A 55 -32.11 25.04 -24.45
C SER A 55 -31.10 25.81 -23.59
N ASP A 56 -30.72 25.33 -22.40
CA ASP A 56 -29.90 26.13 -21.46
C ASP A 56 -28.39 25.82 -21.49
N PHE A 57 -27.89 25.18 -22.56
CA PHE A 57 -26.52 24.66 -22.63
C PHE A 57 -25.40 25.70 -22.85
N TYR A 58 -25.69 27.01 -22.95
CA TYR A 58 -24.69 28.05 -23.19
C TYR A 58 -24.56 29.09 -22.07
N SER A 59 -24.71 28.70 -20.79
CA SER A 59 -24.14 29.52 -19.70
C SER A 59 -24.08 28.74 -18.39
N SER A 60 -23.15 27.80 -18.29
CA SER A 60 -22.70 27.35 -16.97
C SER A 60 -21.24 26.96 -17.07
N LYS A 61 -20.37 27.84 -16.56
CA LYS A 61 -19.01 27.43 -16.20
C LYS A 61 -19.18 26.27 -15.21
N PRO A 62 -18.54 25.11 -15.42
CA PRO A 62 -18.63 24.03 -14.45
C PRO A 62 -18.01 24.52 -13.13
N LEU A 63 -18.84 24.80 -12.13
CA LEU A 63 -18.40 25.04 -10.76
C LEU A 63 -18.12 23.68 -10.11
N TYR A 64 -16.99 23.09 -10.50
CA TYR A 64 -16.33 22.05 -9.73
C TYR A 64 -14.84 22.17 -10.00
N PHE A 65 -14.22 23.16 -9.36
CA PHE A 65 -12.80 23.03 -9.07
C PHE A 65 -12.69 21.89 -8.06
N ARG A 66 -12.58 20.64 -8.55
CA ARG A 66 -12.25 19.51 -7.70
C ARG A 66 -10.90 19.84 -7.09
N ALA A 67 -10.89 20.17 -5.80
CA ALA A 67 -9.65 20.36 -5.08
C ALA A 67 -8.80 19.12 -5.35
N LYS A 68 -7.58 19.32 -5.88
CA LYS A 68 -6.66 18.19 -6.08
C LYS A 68 -6.42 17.59 -4.70
N GLU A 69 -6.89 16.36 -4.51
CA GLU A 69 -6.70 15.64 -3.26
C GLU A 69 -5.20 15.57 -2.95
N LYS A 70 -4.82 16.04 -1.77
CA LYS A 70 -3.42 16.10 -1.35
C LYS A 70 -3.03 14.73 -0.80
N ILE A 71 -2.30 13.95 -1.59
CA ILE A 71 -1.73 12.66 -1.18
C ILE A 71 -0.34 12.90 -0.59
N SER A 72 -0.09 12.37 0.62
CA SER A 72 1.26 12.40 1.22
C SER A 72 2.23 11.56 0.39
N LYS A 73 3.42 12.09 0.13
CA LYS A 73 4.49 11.36 -0.57
C LYS A 73 5.35 10.51 0.37
N SER A 74 5.28 10.74 1.68
CA SER A 74 6.04 9.97 2.67
C SER A 74 5.19 8.83 3.24
N PRO A 75 5.79 7.65 3.46
CA PRO A 75 5.09 6.54 4.10
C PRO A 75 4.71 6.92 5.53
N PHE A 76 3.56 6.43 6.00
CA PHE A 76 3.10 6.67 7.36
C PHE A 76 3.82 5.77 8.38
N LYS A 77 4.29 4.58 7.95
CA LYS A 77 4.97 3.59 8.77
C LYS A 77 5.91 2.76 7.91
N VAL A 78 7.08 2.45 8.46
CA VAL A 78 8.09 1.60 7.83
C VAL A 78 8.38 0.46 8.81
N LEU A 79 8.26 -0.76 8.31
CA LEU A 79 8.61 -1.98 9.05
C LEU A 79 9.87 -2.57 8.42
N ASP A 80 10.73 -3.15 9.25
CA ASP A 80 11.87 -3.88 8.74
C ASP A 80 11.44 -5.24 8.18
N ALA A 81 12.10 -5.66 7.10
CA ALA A 81 11.79 -6.89 6.38
C ALA A 81 13.09 -7.64 6.04
N PRO A 82 13.83 -8.12 7.07
CA PRO A 82 15.09 -8.80 6.85
C PRO A 82 14.86 -10.10 6.06
N ALA A 83 15.72 -10.35 5.07
CA ALA A 83 15.63 -11.53 4.19
C ALA A 83 14.35 -11.62 3.33
N LEU A 84 13.65 -10.50 3.12
CA LEU A 84 12.67 -10.41 2.04
C LEU A 84 13.38 -10.68 0.72
N LYS A 85 12.86 -11.62 -0.06
CA LYS A 85 13.48 -12.02 -1.34
C LYS A 85 13.11 -11.01 -2.43
N ASP A 86 14.12 -10.54 -3.14
CA ASP A 86 13.98 -9.78 -4.38
C ASP A 86 13.85 -10.77 -5.55
N ASP A 87 12.64 -11.31 -5.73
CA ASP A 87 12.29 -12.18 -6.86
C ASP A 87 10.90 -11.80 -7.38
N PHE A 88 10.85 -11.40 -8.64
CA PHE A 88 9.65 -10.93 -9.34
C PHE A 88 8.48 -11.93 -9.31
N TYR A 89 8.76 -13.22 -9.18
CA TYR A 89 7.75 -14.27 -9.28
C TYR A 89 7.15 -14.69 -7.94
N LEU A 90 7.54 -14.04 -6.84
CA LEU A 90 7.06 -14.38 -5.51
C LEU A 90 5.99 -13.40 -5.03
N ASN A 91 4.96 -13.92 -4.39
CA ASN A 91 3.89 -13.12 -3.79
C ASN A 91 3.98 -13.22 -2.26
N LEU A 92 4.95 -12.54 -1.66
CA LEU A 92 5.36 -12.75 -0.27
C LEU A 92 4.58 -11.95 0.77
N ILE A 93 3.68 -11.06 0.35
CA ILE A 93 2.97 -10.15 1.25
C ILE A 93 1.49 -10.21 0.93
N ASP A 94 0.67 -10.35 1.97
CA ASP A 94 -0.79 -10.21 1.84
C ASP A 94 -1.41 -9.65 3.13
N TRP A 95 -2.48 -8.87 3.00
CA TRP A 95 -3.15 -8.20 4.11
C TRP A 95 -4.56 -8.76 4.31
N SER A 96 -4.80 -9.36 5.47
CA SER A 96 -6.10 -9.93 5.82
C SER A 96 -7.19 -8.89 6.09
N SER A 97 -8.45 -9.31 5.97
CA SER A 97 -9.62 -8.55 6.40
C SER A 97 -9.66 -8.29 7.92
N GLU A 98 -8.93 -9.08 8.71
CA GLU A 98 -8.75 -8.90 10.16
C GLU A 98 -7.60 -7.95 10.53
N ASN A 99 -7.14 -7.14 9.56
CA ASN A 99 -6.09 -6.16 9.75
C ASN A 99 -4.73 -6.76 10.17
N THR A 100 -4.44 -7.98 9.70
CA THR A 100 -3.18 -8.67 9.94
C THR A 100 -2.43 -8.85 8.62
N LEU A 101 -1.22 -8.32 8.55
CA LEU A 101 -0.30 -8.46 7.43
C LEU A 101 0.50 -9.75 7.58
N ALA A 102 0.47 -10.62 6.57
CA ALA A 102 1.35 -11.77 6.47
C ALA A 102 2.53 -11.42 5.55
N VAL A 103 3.74 -11.77 5.99
CA VAL A 103 4.98 -11.53 5.23
C VAL A 103 5.87 -12.78 5.27
N GLY A 104 6.24 -13.29 4.10
CA GLY A 104 7.23 -14.35 3.92
C GLY A 104 8.64 -13.77 3.87
N LEU A 105 9.47 -14.07 4.88
CA LEU A 105 10.87 -13.65 4.98
C LEU A 105 11.78 -14.89 4.95
N GLY A 106 12.29 -15.23 3.77
CA GLY A 106 13.10 -16.44 3.56
C GLY A 106 12.30 -17.72 3.84
N SER A 107 12.67 -18.47 4.88
CA SER A 107 11.97 -19.68 5.34
C SER A 107 10.87 -19.40 6.37
N CYS A 108 10.77 -18.16 6.85
CA CYS A 108 9.93 -17.78 7.97
C CYS A 108 8.69 -17.01 7.51
N ILE A 109 7.59 -17.19 8.22
CA ILE A 109 6.35 -16.43 8.02
C ILE A 109 6.11 -15.58 9.25
N TYR A 110 5.94 -14.29 9.04
CA TYR A 110 5.65 -13.32 10.09
C TYR A 110 4.26 -12.72 9.88
N LEU A 111 3.58 -12.52 10.99
CA LEU A 111 2.30 -11.85 11.07
C LEU A 111 2.48 -10.54 11.83
N TRP A 112 1.96 -9.46 11.27
CA TRP A 112 1.92 -8.17 11.94
C TRP A 112 0.48 -7.67 11.99
N ASN A 113 -0.05 -7.50 13.19
CA ASN A 113 -1.40 -6.97 13.38
C ASN A 113 -1.35 -5.45 13.43
N ALA A 114 -2.02 -4.78 12.49
CA ALA A 114 -1.93 -3.32 12.36
C ALA A 114 -2.65 -2.56 13.48
N SER A 115 -3.69 -3.15 14.07
CA SER A 115 -4.44 -2.55 15.18
C SER A 115 -3.64 -2.55 16.49
N THR A 116 -2.93 -3.64 16.79
CA THR A 116 -2.16 -3.81 18.03
C THR A 116 -0.67 -3.53 17.86
N SER A 117 -0.18 -3.41 16.63
CA SER A 117 1.23 -3.36 16.26
C SER A 117 2.06 -4.58 16.74
N LYS A 118 1.41 -5.69 17.10
CA LYS A 118 2.08 -6.92 17.54
C LYS A 118 2.64 -7.70 16.35
N VAL A 119 3.88 -8.19 16.48
CA VAL A 119 4.52 -9.11 15.53
C VAL A 119 4.56 -10.51 16.13
N THR A 120 4.20 -11.51 15.33
CA THR A 120 4.27 -12.93 15.70
C THR A 120 4.94 -13.71 14.57
N LYS A 121 5.93 -14.55 14.90
CA LYS A 121 6.46 -15.54 13.93
C LYS A 121 5.51 -16.73 13.90
N LEU A 122 4.83 -16.94 12.78
CA LEU A 122 3.86 -18.01 12.62
C LEU A 122 4.56 -19.38 12.51
N TYR A 123 5.52 -19.48 11.61
CA TYR A 123 6.22 -20.74 11.34
C TYR A 123 7.59 -20.53 10.70
N ASP A 124 8.44 -21.56 10.79
CA ASP A 124 9.74 -21.66 10.14
C ASP A 124 9.83 -23.00 9.40
N LEU A 125 10.04 -22.94 8.09
CA LEU A 125 10.22 -24.12 7.24
C LEU A 125 11.55 -24.85 7.47
N GLY A 126 12.42 -24.34 8.35
CA GLY A 126 13.65 -25.03 8.76
C GLY A 126 14.80 -24.89 7.78
N GLY A 127 14.80 -23.85 6.94
CA GLY A 127 15.88 -23.51 6.01
C GLY A 127 16.04 -24.43 4.79
N SER A 128 15.40 -25.60 4.78
CA SER A 128 15.36 -26.51 3.61
C SER A 128 14.42 -26.03 2.51
N ASP A 129 13.49 -25.14 2.85
CA ASP A 129 12.51 -24.59 1.93
C ASP A 129 12.29 -23.09 2.20
N ILE A 130 11.79 -22.38 1.19
CA ILE A 130 11.50 -20.96 1.28
C ILE A 130 10.02 -20.72 0.97
N VAL A 131 9.48 -19.67 1.58
CA VAL A 131 8.15 -19.17 1.26
C VAL A 131 8.19 -18.51 -0.11
N THR A 132 7.28 -18.89 -1.00
CA THR A 132 7.19 -18.34 -2.36
C THR A 132 5.89 -17.59 -2.60
N SER A 133 4.84 -17.92 -1.86
CA SER A 133 3.60 -17.15 -1.86
C SER A 133 2.87 -17.22 -0.52
N VAL A 134 2.13 -16.18 -0.19
CA VAL A 134 1.18 -16.14 0.92
C VAL A 134 -0.14 -15.54 0.43
N ALA A 135 -1.27 -16.07 0.90
CA ALA A 135 -2.58 -15.52 0.60
C ALA A 135 -3.57 -15.82 1.73
N TRP A 136 -4.24 -14.78 2.22
CA TRP A 136 -5.31 -14.87 3.20
C TRP A 136 -6.62 -15.31 2.54
N THR A 137 -7.40 -16.12 3.26
CA THR A 137 -8.81 -16.32 2.90
C THR A 137 -9.58 -15.01 3.01
N GLU A 138 -10.72 -14.89 2.31
CA GLU A 138 -11.52 -13.66 2.32
C GLU A 138 -11.96 -13.26 3.74
N LYS A 139 -12.28 -14.27 4.56
CA LYS A 139 -12.62 -14.10 5.98
C LYS A 139 -11.43 -13.77 6.88
N GLY A 140 -10.19 -13.88 6.40
CA GLY A 140 -8.98 -13.62 7.19
C GLY A 140 -8.64 -14.67 8.25
N THR A 141 -9.45 -15.73 8.37
CA THR A 141 -9.31 -16.76 9.41
C THR A 141 -8.20 -17.77 9.12
N HIS A 142 -7.76 -17.86 7.87
CA HIS A 142 -6.80 -18.87 7.43
C HIS A 142 -5.78 -18.26 6.49
N LEU A 143 -4.54 -18.77 6.55
CA LEU A 143 -3.45 -18.36 5.68
C LEU A 143 -3.00 -19.54 4.80
N GLY A 144 -3.03 -19.34 3.49
CA GLY A 144 -2.40 -20.21 2.52
C GLY A 144 -0.94 -19.82 2.32
N VAL A 145 -0.06 -20.81 2.27
CA VAL A 145 1.38 -20.63 2.09
C VAL A 145 1.86 -21.57 1.00
N GLY A 146 2.45 -21.01 -0.05
CA GLY A 146 3.14 -21.77 -1.08
C GLY A 146 4.63 -21.81 -0.80
N THR A 147 5.25 -22.98 -1.01
CA THR A 147 6.68 -23.16 -0.82
C THR A 147 7.42 -23.40 -2.14
N ASN A 148 8.75 -23.31 -2.10
CA ASN A 148 9.60 -23.54 -3.26
C ASN A 148 9.66 -25.01 -3.66
N SER A 149 9.46 -25.94 -2.73
CA SER A 149 9.35 -27.37 -3.03
C SER A 149 8.03 -27.80 -3.69
N GLY A 150 7.09 -26.87 -3.90
CA GLY A 150 5.80 -27.19 -4.51
C GLY A 150 4.74 -27.69 -3.52
N LEU A 151 4.97 -27.48 -2.22
CA LEU A 151 3.99 -27.76 -1.18
C LEU A 151 3.12 -26.54 -0.93
N PHE A 152 1.81 -26.78 -0.82
CA PHE A 152 0.86 -25.81 -0.29
C PHE A 152 0.55 -26.16 1.16
N GLN A 153 0.61 -25.19 2.05
CA GLN A 153 0.27 -25.34 3.46
C GLN A 153 -0.88 -24.40 3.83
N LEU A 154 -1.86 -24.94 4.54
CA LEU A 154 -2.96 -24.20 5.12
C LEU A 154 -2.73 -24.04 6.62
N TRP A 155 -2.74 -22.79 7.08
CA TRP A 155 -2.45 -22.42 8.46
C TRP A 155 -3.64 -21.76 9.13
N ASP A 156 -3.81 -22.11 10.40
CA ASP A 156 -4.60 -21.35 11.38
C ASP A 156 -3.63 -20.36 12.08
N PRO A 157 -3.75 -19.05 11.82
CA PRO A 157 -2.86 -18.05 12.39
C PRO A 157 -3.18 -17.73 13.85
N GLU A 158 -4.42 -17.92 14.31
CA GLU A 158 -4.80 -17.71 15.70
C GLU A 158 -4.25 -18.83 16.58
N ALA A 159 -4.44 -20.08 16.16
CA ALA A 159 -3.92 -21.25 16.84
C ALA A 159 -2.42 -21.51 16.57
N CYS A 160 -1.81 -20.75 15.66
CA CYS A 160 -0.45 -20.96 15.17
C CYS A 160 -0.20 -22.42 14.74
N LYS A 161 -1.16 -23.01 14.01
CA LYS A 161 -1.20 -24.44 13.73
C LYS A 161 -1.32 -24.72 12.24
N LEU A 162 -0.53 -25.68 11.77
CA LEU A 162 -0.69 -26.25 10.44
C LEU A 162 -1.95 -27.11 10.40
N ILE A 163 -2.88 -26.77 9.51
CA ILE A 163 -4.13 -27.51 9.31
C ILE A 163 -3.93 -28.61 8.28
N LYS A 164 -3.33 -28.27 7.14
CA LYS A 164 -3.17 -29.20 6.03
C LYS A 164 -1.94 -28.87 5.21
N THR A 165 -1.29 -29.91 4.71
CA THR A 165 -0.30 -29.80 3.63
C THR A 165 -0.86 -30.52 2.40
N LEU A 166 -0.81 -29.86 1.26
CA LEU A 166 -1.19 -30.40 -0.04
C LEU A 166 0.06 -30.48 -0.92
N SER A 167 0.30 -31.67 -1.45
CA SER A 167 1.31 -31.94 -2.47
C SER A 167 0.62 -32.11 -3.82
N GLY A 168 1.29 -31.72 -4.90
CA GLY A 168 0.76 -31.90 -6.26
C GLY A 168 1.50 -31.07 -7.30
N HIS A 169 2.21 -30.03 -6.89
CA HIS A 169 3.10 -29.28 -7.76
C HIS A 169 4.53 -29.83 -7.66
N ASP A 170 5.18 -30.03 -8.81
CA ASP A 170 6.58 -30.48 -8.90
C ASP A 170 7.58 -29.31 -8.77
N SER A 171 7.08 -28.08 -8.64
CA SER A 171 7.86 -26.85 -8.60
C SER A 171 7.18 -25.82 -7.72
N ARG A 172 7.88 -24.70 -7.47
CA ARG A 172 7.45 -23.64 -6.56
C ARG A 172 6.05 -23.10 -6.84
N ILE A 173 5.33 -22.79 -5.78
CA ILE A 173 4.01 -22.15 -5.86
C ILE A 173 4.20 -20.63 -5.73
N GLY A 174 4.32 -19.94 -6.86
CA GLY A 174 4.58 -18.50 -6.91
C GLY A 174 3.36 -17.61 -6.64
N ALA A 175 2.14 -18.13 -6.82
CA ALA A 175 0.90 -17.37 -6.65
C ALA A 175 -0.20 -18.23 -6.05
N LEU A 176 -1.07 -17.60 -5.26
CA LEU A 176 -2.23 -18.21 -4.63
C LEU A 176 -3.42 -17.24 -4.78
N SER A 177 -4.61 -17.79 -4.93
CA SER A 177 -5.86 -17.04 -4.91
C SER A 177 -6.94 -17.88 -4.26
N TRP A 178 -7.76 -17.22 -3.45
CA TRP A 178 -8.92 -17.83 -2.83
C TRP A 178 -10.17 -17.54 -3.65
N ASN A 179 -11.10 -18.49 -3.65
CA ASN A 179 -12.44 -18.32 -4.18
C ASN A 179 -13.39 -18.93 -3.16
N ASP A 180 -14.12 -18.07 -2.48
CA ASP A 180 -15.16 -18.51 -1.55
C ASP A 180 -16.42 -18.83 -2.37
N CYS A 181 -16.97 -20.02 -2.16
CA CYS A 181 -18.21 -20.47 -2.79
C CYS A 181 -19.39 -20.52 -1.81
#